data_AF-A0A177CED1-F1
#
_entry.id   AF-A0A177CED1-F1
#
_cell.length_a   1.000
_cell.length_b   1.000
_cell.length_c   1.000
_cell.angle_alpha   90.00
_cell.angle_beta   90.00
_cell.angle_gamma   90.00
#
_symmetry.space_group_name_H-M   'P 1'
#
loop_
_entity.id
_entity.type
_entity.pdbx_description
1 polymer ?
#
loop_
_entity_poly.entity_id
_entity_poly.type
_entity_poly.pdbx_seq_one_letter_code
_entity_poly.pdbx_strand_id
1 'polypeptide(L)'
;MSYADVAAKGPKQSPEEARAPAQPIVERSDDSVSSLVDVDSPHVSSVPSDFEQQSVKTETQAERIEFEKKAKEASKEAAHQAEVAKEKAKEKAKKDAHIAKKNADNPVVLGNVVTVGILGTVLGVGAYRKYAANELTWKVVGAWAGVVGLFAVGDYYVSNYFFQKYPPKK
;
A
#
# COMPACT_ATOMS: atom_id res chain seq x y z
N MET A 1 3.41 -36.93 -14.41
CA MET A 1 2.49 -36.74 -15.56
C MET A 1 2.60 -35.30 -15.99
N SER A 2 3.02 -35.02 -17.23
CA SER A 2 3.18 -33.65 -17.74
C SER A 2 1.87 -33.12 -18.30
N TYR A 3 1.59 -31.83 -18.11
CA TYR A 3 0.45 -31.14 -18.73
C TYR A 3 0.48 -31.25 -20.25
N ALA A 4 1.68 -31.32 -20.84
CA ALA A 4 1.87 -31.47 -22.27
C ALA A 4 1.35 -32.81 -22.81
N ASP A 5 1.51 -33.90 -22.06
CA ASP A 5 1.09 -35.25 -22.47
C ASP A 5 -0.44 -35.40 -22.48
N VAL A 6 -1.14 -34.63 -21.65
CA VAL A 6 -2.61 -34.61 -21.57
C VAL A 6 -3.19 -33.75 -22.69
N ALA A 7 -2.58 -32.60 -23.00
CA ALA A 7 -3.00 -31.72 -24.09
C ALA A 7 -2.84 -32.38 -25.48
N ALA A 8 -1.80 -33.20 -25.68
CA ALA A 8 -1.57 -33.90 -26.93
C ALA A 8 -2.59 -35.00 -27.26
N LYS A 9 -3.42 -35.41 -26.29
CA LYS A 9 -4.48 -36.43 -26.47
C LYS A 9 -5.86 -35.85 -26.81
N GLY A 10 -5.96 -34.53 -26.97
CA GLY A 10 -7.21 -33.87 -27.36
C GLY A 10 -7.69 -34.28 -28.76
N PRO A 11 -8.98 -34.05 -29.07
CA PRO A 11 -9.53 -34.29 -30.40
C PRO A 11 -8.74 -33.47 -31.43
N LYS A 12 -8.34 -34.12 -32.53
CA LYS A 12 -7.64 -33.44 -33.64
C LYS A 12 -8.62 -32.49 -34.32
N GLN A 13 -8.26 -31.21 -34.41
CA GLN A 13 -9.06 -30.22 -35.16
C GLN A 13 -9.19 -30.66 -36.62
N SER A 14 -10.40 -30.51 -37.17
CA SER A 14 -10.62 -30.70 -38.60
C SER A 14 -9.90 -29.62 -39.42
N PRO A 15 -9.61 -29.86 -40.71
CA PRO A 15 -8.94 -28.87 -41.57
C PRO A 15 -9.69 -27.54 -41.69
N GLU A 16 -11.01 -27.57 -41.53
CA GLU A 16 -11.87 -26.38 -41.56
C GLU A 16 -11.76 -25.55 -40.27
N GLU A 17 -11.64 -26.19 -39.11
CA GLU A 17 -11.46 -25.52 -37.81
C GLU A 17 -10.04 -24.96 -37.61
N ALA A 18 -9.06 -25.54 -38.30
CA ALA A 18 -7.69 -25.02 -38.33
C ALA A 18 -7.55 -23.76 -39.22
N ARG A 19 -8.57 -23.45 -40.04
CA ARG A 19 -8.53 -22.29 -40.94
C ARG A 19 -8.87 -21.03 -40.15
N ALA A 20 -7.97 -20.04 -40.21
CA ALA A 20 -8.26 -18.72 -39.66
C ALA A 20 -9.50 -18.10 -40.35
N PRO A 21 -10.38 -17.42 -39.60
CA PRO A 21 -11.54 -16.75 -40.19
C PRO A 21 -11.09 -15.69 -41.20
N ALA A 22 -11.91 -15.46 -42.23
CA ALA A 22 -11.65 -14.42 -43.22
C ALA A 22 -11.57 -13.05 -42.54
N GLN A 23 -10.56 -12.25 -42.92
CA GLN A 23 -10.34 -10.93 -42.33
C GLN A 23 -11.47 -9.99 -42.79
N PRO A 24 -12.05 -9.17 -41.89
CA PRO A 24 -13.05 -8.20 -42.28
C PRO A 24 -12.43 -7.19 -43.26
N ILE A 25 -13.09 -6.99 -44.40
CA ILE A 25 -12.69 -6.00 -45.39
C ILE A 25 -13.19 -4.64 -44.90
N VAL A 26 -12.27 -3.72 -44.62
CA VAL A 26 -12.59 -2.33 -44.29
C VAL A 26 -12.81 -1.56 -45.59
N GLU A 27 -13.99 -0.99 -45.78
CA GLU A 27 -14.24 -0.06 -46.89
C GLU A 27 -13.31 1.15 -46.76
N ARG A 28 -12.56 1.45 -47.83
CA ARG A 28 -11.69 2.63 -47.89
C ARG A 28 -12.52 3.84 -48.28
N SER A 29 -12.77 4.74 -47.32
CA SER A 29 -13.45 6.01 -47.52
C SER A 29 -12.49 7.21 -47.60
N ASP A 30 -11.23 7.00 -48.01
CA ASP A 30 -10.13 7.98 -47.95
C ASP A 30 -10.16 9.10 -49.04
N ASP A 31 -11.24 9.25 -49.82
CA ASP A 31 -11.27 10.21 -50.96
C ASP A 31 -11.57 11.67 -50.58
N SER A 32 -11.66 12.01 -49.28
CA SER A 32 -11.98 13.37 -48.81
C SER A 32 -10.75 14.13 -48.29
N VAL A 33 -9.93 14.63 -49.21
CA VAL A 33 -8.84 15.61 -48.94
C VAL A 33 -9.32 17.04 -48.64
N SER A 34 -10.64 17.23 -48.45
CA SER A 34 -11.28 18.55 -48.31
C SER A 34 -11.31 19.13 -46.89
N SER A 35 -10.80 18.41 -45.88
CA SER A 35 -10.72 18.91 -44.50
C SER A 35 -9.33 19.39 -44.11
N LEU A 36 -8.56 19.96 -45.04
CA LEU A 36 -7.40 20.81 -44.73
C LEU A 36 -7.90 22.16 -44.18
N VAL A 37 -8.67 22.09 -43.09
CA VAL A 37 -9.24 23.24 -42.40
C VAL A 37 -8.11 23.88 -41.61
N ASP A 38 -7.66 25.01 -42.15
CA ASP A 38 -7.12 26.16 -41.45
C ASP A 38 -5.76 26.01 -40.75
N VAL A 39 -4.70 26.37 -41.47
CA VAL A 39 -3.36 26.63 -40.97
C VAL A 39 -3.16 28.14 -40.72
N ASP A 40 -4.22 28.94 -40.58
CA ASP A 40 -4.17 30.36 -40.19
C ASP A 40 -4.59 30.55 -38.72
N SER A 41 -3.99 29.78 -37.81
CA SER A 41 -3.87 30.25 -36.43
C SER A 41 -2.66 31.19 -36.35
N PRO A 42 -2.80 32.47 -35.96
CA PRO A 42 -1.67 33.40 -35.75
C PRO A 42 -0.88 33.06 -34.48
N HIS A 43 -0.71 31.76 -34.19
CA HIS A 43 0.13 31.29 -33.10
C HIS A 43 1.46 30.86 -33.70
N VAL A 44 2.30 31.86 -34.00
CA VAL A 44 3.74 31.63 -34.04
C VAL A 44 4.10 31.25 -32.61
N SER A 45 4.19 29.95 -32.34
CA SER A 45 4.82 29.43 -31.13
C SER A 45 6.30 29.71 -31.27
N SER A 46 6.69 30.98 -31.08
CA SER A 46 8.08 31.38 -31.05
C SER A 46 8.64 30.78 -29.77
N VAL A 47 9.53 29.81 -29.96
CA VAL A 47 10.34 29.28 -28.89
C VAL A 47 11.08 30.46 -28.25
N PRO A 48 10.97 30.66 -26.93
CA PRO A 48 11.69 31.73 -26.23
C PRO A 48 13.19 31.67 -26.58
N SER A 49 13.84 32.83 -26.72
CA SER A 49 15.26 32.91 -27.10
C SER A 49 16.21 32.28 -26.08
N ASP A 50 15.74 32.05 -24.86
CA ASP A 50 16.42 31.39 -23.74
C ASP A 50 16.15 29.88 -23.65
N PHE A 51 15.34 29.30 -24.54
CA PHE A 51 14.95 27.88 -24.51
C PHE A 51 16.14 26.91 -24.46
N GLU A 52 17.25 27.23 -25.13
CA GLU A 52 18.45 26.40 -25.08
C GLU A 52 19.11 26.37 -23.69
N GLN A 53 18.99 27.48 -22.95
CA GLN A 53 19.57 27.70 -21.63
C GLN A 53 18.68 27.18 -20.49
N GLN A 54 17.39 26.97 -20.75
CA GLN A 54 16.46 26.43 -19.77
C GLN A 54 16.82 24.99 -19.39
N SER A 55 16.82 24.71 -18.08
CA SER A 55 17.08 23.37 -17.54
C SER A 55 15.91 22.40 -17.73
N VAL A 56 14.70 22.93 -17.92
CA VAL A 56 13.47 22.19 -18.15
C VAL A 56 12.81 22.75 -19.40
N LYS A 57 12.83 21.98 -20.49
CA LYS A 57 12.42 22.45 -21.83
C LYS A 57 11.00 22.03 -22.21
N THR A 58 10.42 21.08 -21.48
CA THR A 58 9.08 20.57 -21.76
C THR A 58 8.24 20.56 -20.49
N GLU A 59 6.95 20.79 -20.64
CA GLU A 59 5.98 20.73 -19.54
C GLU A 59 6.00 19.34 -18.86
N THR A 60 6.16 18.27 -19.65
CA THR A 60 6.29 16.90 -19.13
C THR A 60 7.52 16.69 -18.23
N GLN A 61 8.62 17.41 -18.49
CA GLN A 61 9.80 17.36 -17.61
C GLN A 61 9.56 18.17 -16.34
N ALA A 62 8.89 19.32 -16.44
CA ALA A 62 8.50 20.12 -15.28
C ALA A 62 7.60 19.32 -14.35
N GLU A 63 6.56 18.70 -14.90
CA GLU A 63 5.58 17.91 -14.16
C GLU A 63 6.23 16.72 -13.43
N ARG A 64 7.16 16.01 -14.11
CA ARG A 64 7.94 14.95 -13.47
C ARG A 64 8.76 15.45 -12.28
N ILE A 65 9.44 16.60 -12.43
CA ILE A 65 10.27 17.18 -11.36
C ILE A 65 9.39 17.59 -10.16
N GLU A 66 8.21 18.16 -10.41
CA GLU A 66 7.26 18.50 -9.36
C GLU A 66 6.73 17.27 -8.62
N PHE A 67 6.37 16.21 -9.34
CA PHE A 67 5.97 14.95 -8.72
C PHE A 67 7.08 14.33 -7.89
N GLU A 68 8.32 14.33 -8.38
CA GLU A 68 9.47 13.81 -7.63
C GLU A 68 9.77 14.66 -6.39
N LYS A 69 9.66 15.99 -6.48
CA LYS A 69 9.80 16.89 -5.31
C LYS A 69 8.71 16.63 -4.28
N LYS A 70 7.44 16.57 -4.71
CA LYS A 70 6.30 16.29 -3.83
C LYS A 70 6.41 14.92 -3.17
N ALA A 71 6.85 13.90 -3.90
CA ALA A 71 7.09 12.57 -3.35
C ALA A 71 8.24 12.57 -2.32
N LYS A 72 9.33 13.32 -2.59
CA LYS A 72 10.44 13.47 -1.64
C LYS A 72 10.03 14.23 -0.38
N GLU A 73 9.25 15.31 -0.51
CA GLU A 73 8.73 16.08 0.61
C GLU A 73 7.77 15.24 1.46
N ALA A 74 6.79 14.57 0.83
CA ALA A 74 5.88 13.66 1.53
C ALA A 74 6.63 12.53 2.26
N SER A 75 7.69 11.98 1.65
CA SER A 75 8.54 10.97 2.28
C SER A 75 9.31 11.53 3.50
N LYS A 76 9.87 12.73 3.39
CA LYS A 76 10.55 13.40 4.53
C LYS A 76 9.56 13.70 5.66
N GLU A 77 8.37 14.20 5.34
CA GLU A 77 7.32 14.44 6.33
C GLU A 77 6.88 13.15 7.01
N ALA A 78 6.66 12.08 6.25
CA ALA A 78 6.31 10.77 6.80
C ALA A 78 7.42 10.22 7.71
N ALA A 79 8.69 10.37 7.32
CA ALA A 79 9.83 9.95 8.14
C ALA A 79 9.91 10.76 9.45
N HIS A 80 9.74 12.08 9.37
CA HIS A 80 9.72 12.94 10.56
C HIS A 80 8.55 12.60 11.49
N GLN A 81 7.35 12.39 10.94
CA GLN A 81 6.20 11.95 11.73
C GLN A 81 6.43 10.58 12.38
N ALA A 82 7.06 9.65 11.67
CA ALA A 82 7.42 8.34 12.22
C ALA A 82 8.44 8.44 13.35
N GLU A 83 9.42 9.34 13.25
CA GLU A 83 10.40 9.60 14.31
C GLU A 83 9.73 10.19 15.55
N VAL A 84 8.92 11.23 15.38
CA VAL A 84 8.14 11.84 16.47
C VAL A 84 7.21 10.81 17.13
N ALA A 85 6.53 9.99 16.34
CA ALA A 85 5.67 8.92 16.86
C ALA A 85 6.47 7.87 17.65
N LYS A 86 7.66 7.51 17.17
CA LYS A 86 8.57 6.58 17.85
C LYS A 86 9.06 7.13 19.17
N GLU A 87 9.43 8.41 19.23
CA GLU A 87 9.85 9.05 20.49
C GLU A 87 8.71 9.10 21.51
N LYS A 88 7.51 9.51 21.08
CA LYS A 88 6.30 9.49 21.92
C LYS A 88 5.99 8.08 22.41
N ALA A 89 6.10 7.07 21.55
CA ALA A 89 5.89 5.67 21.92
C ALA A 89 6.92 5.19 22.95
N LYS A 90 8.20 5.55 22.80
CA LYS A 90 9.25 5.24 23.79
C LYS A 90 8.97 5.89 25.14
N GLU A 91 8.55 7.15 25.15
CA GLU A 91 8.24 7.85 26.40
C GLU A 91 7.05 7.21 27.12
N LYS A 92 5.97 6.88 26.38
CA LYS A 92 4.83 6.15 26.93
C LYS A 92 5.23 4.78 27.45
N ALA A 93 5.99 4.01 26.67
CA ALA A 93 6.47 2.69 27.09
C ALA A 93 7.29 2.74 28.39
N LYS A 94 8.11 3.78 28.60
CA LYS A 94 8.83 3.98 29.87
C LYS A 94 7.88 4.23 31.04
N LYS A 95 6.86 5.08 30.84
CA LYS A 95 5.82 5.36 31.84
C LYS A 95 5.02 4.09 32.17
N ASP A 96 4.57 3.38 31.15
CA ASP A 96 3.79 2.14 31.28
C ASP A 96 4.63 1.04 31.95
N ALA A 97 5.91 0.92 31.63
CA ALA A 97 6.82 -0.01 32.30
C ALA A 97 6.98 0.31 33.79
N HIS A 98 7.04 1.59 34.16
CA HIS A 98 7.10 1.99 35.55
C HIS A 98 5.78 1.68 36.29
N ILE A 99 4.63 1.91 35.66
CA ILE A 99 3.32 1.54 36.20
C ILE A 99 3.19 0.03 36.35
N ALA A 100 3.60 -0.75 35.34
CA ALA A 100 3.61 -2.21 35.37
C ALA A 100 4.48 -2.73 36.52
N LYS A 101 5.67 -2.16 36.75
CA LYS A 101 6.54 -2.52 37.89
C LYS A 101 5.88 -2.22 39.23
N LYS A 102 5.24 -1.06 39.39
CA LYS A 102 4.49 -0.72 40.62
C LYS A 102 3.31 -1.66 40.88
N ASN A 103 2.78 -2.27 39.82
CA ASN A 103 1.63 -3.16 39.83
C ASN A 103 2.00 -4.61 39.57
N ALA A 104 3.26 -5.01 39.80
CA ALA A 104 3.71 -6.38 39.56
C ALA A 104 2.94 -7.41 40.39
N ASP A 105 2.43 -7.00 41.57
CA ASP A 105 1.61 -7.85 42.45
C ASP A 105 0.15 -7.95 42.00
N ASN A 106 -0.28 -7.15 41.02
CA ASN A 106 -1.65 -7.18 40.51
C ASN A 106 -1.74 -8.23 39.39
N PRO A 107 -2.51 -9.33 39.59
CA PRO A 107 -2.58 -10.42 38.62
C PRO A 107 -3.18 -9.98 37.28
N VAL A 108 -4.05 -8.98 37.27
CA VAL A 108 -4.69 -8.45 36.05
C VAL A 108 -3.67 -7.67 35.22
N VAL A 109 -2.88 -6.81 35.87
CA VAL A 109 -1.84 -6.01 35.16
C VAL A 109 -0.74 -6.93 34.61
N LEU A 110 -0.29 -7.90 35.42
CA LEU A 110 0.71 -8.88 34.97
C LEU A 110 0.18 -9.71 33.79
N GLY A 111 -1.06 -10.19 33.87
CA GLY A 111 -1.72 -10.94 32.80
C GLY A 111 -1.79 -10.14 31.50
N ASN A 112 -2.18 -8.86 31.58
CA ASN A 112 -2.26 -7.99 30.40
C ASN A 112 -0.89 -7.73 29.78
N VAL A 113 0.16 -7.50 30.58
CA VAL A 113 1.54 -7.34 30.08
C VAL A 113 1.99 -8.59 29.32
N VAL A 114 1.78 -9.78 29.89
CA VAL A 114 2.13 -11.05 29.23
C VAL A 114 1.33 -11.23 27.94
N THR A 115 0.02 -10.96 27.98
CA THR A 115 -0.88 -11.12 26.84
C THR A 115 -0.50 -10.20 25.69
N VAL A 116 -0.25 -8.92 25.98
CA VAL A 116 0.19 -7.93 24.99
C VAL A 116 1.57 -8.30 24.43
N GLY A 117 2.48 -8.83 25.26
CA GLY A 117 3.79 -9.31 24.81
C GLY A 117 3.69 -10.47 23.82
N ILE A 118 2.83 -11.46 24.12
CA ILE A 118 2.57 -12.60 23.21
C ILE A 118 1.94 -12.09 21.92
N LEU A 119 0.89 -11.26 22.01
CA LEU A 119 0.19 -10.71 20.85
C LEU A 119 1.14 -9.92 19.96
N GLY A 120 1.98 -9.04 20.54
CA GLY A 120 2.99 -8.28 19.82
C GLY A 120 4.02 -9.17 19.12
N THR A 121 4.43 -10.26 19.77
CA THR A 121 5.39 -11.22 19.19
C THR A 121 4.77 -11.97 18.00
N VAL A 122 3.53 -12.46 18.14
CA VAL A 122 2.81 -13.16 17.07
C VAL A 122 2.59 -12.24 15.87
N LEU A 123 2.17 -11.00 16.10
CA LEU A 123 1.97 -10.00 15.05
C LEU A 123 3.29 -9.62 14.38
N GLY A 124 4.36 -9.42 15.16
CA GLY A 124 5.69 -9.08 14.63
C GLY A 124 6.28 -10.17 13.74
N VAL A 125 6.26 -11.42 14.20
CA VAL A 125 6.73 -12.58 13.42
C VAL A 125 5.84 -12.80 12.20
N GLY A 126 4.52 -12.69 12.35
CA GLY A 126 3.57 -12.83 11.25
C GLY A 126 3.77 -11.77 10.16
N ALA A 127 3.92 -10.50 10.56
CA ALA A 127 4.19 -9.40 9.66
C ALA A 127 5.53 -9.57 8.93
N TYR A 128 6.59 -9.99 9.64
CA TYR A 128 7.89 -10.26 9.03
C TYR A 128 7.81 -11.38 7.98
N ARG A 129 7.14 -12.50 8.28
CA ARG A 129 6.97 -13.60 7.31
C ARG A 129 6.18 -13.16 6.08
N LYS A 130 5.10 -12.39 6.26
CA LYS A 130 4.30 -11.86 5.14
C LYS A 130 5.04 -10.81 4.32
N TYR A 131 5.85 -9.98 4.96
CA TYR A 131 6.73 -9.04 4.28
C TYR A 131 7.78 -9.77 3.45
N ALA A 132 8.47 -10.75 4.03
CA ALA A 132 9.47 -11.56 3.33
C ALA A 132 8.89 -12.33 2.13
N ALA A 133 7.60 -12.70 2.20
CA ALA A 133 6.89 -13.36 1.10
C ALA A 133 6.28 -12.39 0.06
N ASN A 134 6.46 -11.07 0.19
CA ASN A 134 5.76 -10.04 -0.62
C ASN A 134 4.23 -10.13 -0.58
N GLU A 135 3.66 -10.71 0.48
CA GLU A 135 2.22 -10.86 0.70
C GLU A 135 1.66 -9.82 1.67
N LEU A 136 2.50 -8.91 2.18
CA LEU A 136 2.08 -7.84 3.08
C LEU A 136 1.29 -6.78 2.31
N THR A 137 -0.02 -6.99 2.21
CA THR A 137 -0.95 -6.05 1.58
C THR A 137 -1.72 -5.25 2.61
N TRP A 138 -2.18 -4.05 2.23
CA TRP A 138 -3.06 -3.23 3.06
C TRP A 138 -4.36 -3.95 3.47
N LYS A 139 -4.83 -4.91 2.67
CA LYS A 139 -5.97 -5.77 3.02
C LYS A 139 -5.65 -6.68 4.20
N VAL A 140 -4.47 -7.31 4.19
CA VAL A 140 -4.00 -8.17 5.29
C VAL A 140 -3.76 -7.34 6.56
N VAL A 141 -3.12 -6.18 6.42
CA VAL A 141 -2.93 -5.24 7.53
C VAL A 141 -4.26 -4.80 8.12
N GLY A 142 -5.23 -4.43 7.27
CA GLY A 142 -6.58 -4.03 7.70
C GLY A 142 -7.34 -5.16 8.40
N ALA A 143 -7.25 -6.40 7.90
CA ALA A 143 -7.86 -7.56 8.54
C ALA A 143 -7.29 -7.81 9.95
N TRP A 144 -5.96 -7.78 10.10
CA TRP A 144 -5.32 -7.93 11.40
C TRP A 144 -5.62 -6.76 12.35
N ALA A 145 -5.68 -5.53 11.83
CA ALA A 145 -6.12 -4.37 12.62
C ALA A 145 -7.54 -4.56 13.16
N GLY A 146 -8.46 -5.12 12.36
CA GLY A 146 -9.80 -5.48 12.81
C GLY A 146 -9.82 -6.52 13.93
N VAL A 147 -9.01 -7.58 13.80
CA VAL A 147 -8.88 -8.61 14.85
C VAL A 147 -8.34 -8.01 16.15
N VAL A 148 -7.27 -7.21 16.08
CA VAL A 148 -6.70 -6.52 17.26
C VAL A 148 -7.71 -5.55 17.86
N GLY A 149 -8.50 -4.86 17.04
CA GLY A 149 -9.57 -3.97 17.49
C GLY A 149 -10.64 -4.72 18.30
N LEU A 150 -11.13 -5.86 17.79
CA LEU A 150 -12.10 -6.69 18.52
C LEU A 150 -11.51 -7.24 19.83
N PHE A 151 -10.26 -7.68 19.79
CA PHE A 151 -9.55 -8.12 20.99
C PHE A 151 -9.46 -7.01 22.05
N ALA A 152 -9.09 -5.79 21.65
CA ALA A 152 -8.99 -4.66 22.57
C ALA A 152 -10.32 -4.28 23.22
N VAL A 153 -11.44 -4.36 22.47
CA VAL A 153 -12.78 -4.14 23.03
C VAL A 153 -13.10 -5.20 24.08
N GLY A 154 -12.86 -6.49 23.79
CA GLY A 154 -13.07 -7.57 24.75
C GLY A 154 -12.22 -7.43 26.01
N ASP A 155 -10.93 -7.18 25.83
CA ASP A 155 -9.97 -6.98 26.93
C ASP A 155 -10.38 -5.81 27.83
N TYR A 156 -10.88 -4.70 27.26
CA TYR A 156 -11.35 -3.56 28.05
C TYR A 156 -12.46 -3.94 29.04
N TYR A 157 -13.49 -4.67 28.59
CA TYR A 157 -14.60 -5.07 29.47
C TYR A 157 -14.15 -6.09 30.53
N VAL A 158 -13.32 -7.06 30.14
CA VAL A 158 -12.80 -8.08 31.05
C VAL A 158 -11.89 -7.44 32.11
N SER A 159 -10.93 -6.63 31.68
CA SER A 159 -10.02 -5.91 32.57
C SER A 159 -10.78 -4.97 33.50
N ASN A 160 -11.79 -4.22 33.00
CA ASN A 160 -12.61 -3.34 33.83
C ASN A 160 -13.38 -4.12 34.91
N TYR A 161 -13.93 -5.29 34.58
CA TYR A 161 -14.58 -6.17 35.56
C TYR A 161 -13.60 -6.63 36.65
N PHE A 162 -12.41 -7.11 36.26
CA PHE A 162 -11.43 -7.60 37.23
C PHE A 162 -10.73 -6.49 38.02
N PHE A 163 -10.59 -5.28 37.47
CA PHE A 163 -10.04 -4.14 38.20
C PHE A 163 -10.96 -3.64 39.31
N GLN A 164 -12.26 -3.94 39.28
CA GLN A 164 -13.14 -3.70 40.45
C GLN A 164 -12.70 -4.53 41.66
N LYS A 165 -12.20 -5.75 41.43
CA LYS A 165 -11.71 -6.66 42.47
C LYS A 165 -10.22 -6.48 42.78
N TYR A 166 -9.42 -6.11 41.79
CA TYR A 166 -7.98 -5.92 41.88
C TYR A 166 -7.60 -4.53 41.34
N PRO A 167 -7.88 -3.43 42.07
CA PRO A 167 -7.62 -2.09 41.58
C PRO A 167 -6.12 -1.82 41.39
N PRO A 168 -5.71 -1.18 40.28
CA PRO A 168 -4.31 -0.83 40.05
C PRO A 168 -3.88 0.40 40.87
N LYS A 169 -2.61 0.40 41.28
CA LYS A 169 -1.90 1.49 41.94
C LYS A 169 -1.46 2.55 40.91
N LYS A 170 -1.54 3.83 41.28
CA LYS A 170 -1.18 4.98 40.44
C LYS A 170 0.33 5.25 40.36
#